data_AF-A0A418CLI8-F1
#
_entry.id   AF-A0A418CLI8-F1
#
_cell.length_a   1.000
_cell.length_b   1.000
_cell.length_c   1.000
_cell.angle_alpha   90.00
_cell.angle_beta   90.00
_cell.angle_gamma   90.00
#
_symmetry.space_group_name_H-M   'P 1'
#
loop_
_entity.id
_entity.type
_entity.pdbx_description
1 polymer ?
#
loop_
_entity_poly.entity_id
_entity_poly.type
_entity_poly.pdbx_seq_one_letter_code
_entity_poly.pdbx_strand_id
1 'polypeptide(L)'
;MIKVLIFLSVLAAAATAGSVTELPESVTKLIDYSINPCDDFYQYACGAWQKDAVIPPGKHKIDTSFTKISIQNEAILRKILSDNKTKLGKFYNSCLDTATLSSLGLTPLEDSFKAIRSANTTLDLLIVAGELVNNGIPAFVDINSSADDNDSTKNALFGFRTPLPLSRSYYTTRSKWETVEADYKVYIATVLQLAGYTAEKAAAAVPVIIRFEQTLAGVALSRLEESEAVVSPYTALTYSQLNQKFPLLVGSWLKAHGFDIYDQWGGSNDWVGFYYLSYLTRPKSC
;
A
#
# COMPACT_ATOMS: atom_id res chain seq x y z
N MET A 1 -71.25 3.27 -30.45
CA MET A 1 -70.27 3.14 -29.35
C MET A 1 -69.15 2.21 -29.80
N ILE A 2 -67.97 2.79 -29.93
CA ILE A 2 -66.59 2.25 -29.90
C ILE A 2 -66.33 0.90 -30.60
N LYS A 3 -65.77 0.98 -31.82
CA LYS A 3 -64.95 -0.09 -32.42
C LYS A 3 -63.56 -0.01 -31.80
N VAL A 4 -63.16 -1.00 -31.01
CA VAL A 4 -61.80 -1.15 -30.50
C VAL A 4 -60.95 -1.79 -31.59
N LEU A 5 -60.05 -1.00 -32.18
CA LEU A 5 -58.99 -1.47 -33.07
C LEU A 5 -57.84 -1.98 -32.22
N ILE A 6 -57.66 -3.31 -32.18
CA ILE A 6 -56.47 -3.93 -31.60
C ILE A 6 -55.35 -3.83 -32.66
N PHE A 7 -54.40 -2.93 -32.44
CA PHE A 7 -53.17 -2.90 -33.21
C PHE A 7 -52.25 -4.03 -32.74
N LEU A 8 -52.14 -5.06 -33.57
CA LEU A 8 -51.03 -6.02 -33.57
C LEU A 8 -49.85 -5.38 -34.33
N SER A 9 -48.79 -4.99 -33.62
CA SER A 9 -47.41 -5.00 -34.14
C SER A 9 -46.39 -4.54 -33.10
N VAL A 10 -46.05 -5.41 -32.15
CA VAL A 10 -44.74 -5.35 -31.48
C VAL A 10 -44.13 -6.74 -31.57
N LEU A 11 -43.44 -7.03 -32.66
CA LEU A 11 -42.37 -8.03 -32.68
C LEU A 11 -41.59 -7.91 -34.00
N ALA A 12 -40.36 -7.39 -33.92
CA ALA A 12 -39.20 -7.81 -34.72
C ALA A 12 -38.14 -6.71 -34.74
N ALA A 13 -37.38 -6.59 -33.65
CA ALA A 13 -36.05 -5.97 -33.67
C ALA A 13 -35.22 -6.44 -32.46
N ALA A 14 -35.05 -7.75 -32.31
CA ALA A 14 -34.08 -8.31 -31.37
C ALA A 14 -33.60 -9.67 -31.89
N ALA A 15 -32.91 -9.68 -33.03
CA ALA A 15 -32.33 -10.92 -33.56
C ALA A 15 -31.12 -10.63 -34.46
N THR A 16 -30.04 -10.10 -33.87
CA THR A 16 -28.65 -10.36 -34.33
C THR A 16 -27.64 -10.22 -33.18
N ALA A 17 -28.04 -10.49 -31.93
CA ALA A 17 -27.07 -10.95 -30.94
C ALA A 17 -26.93 -12.46 -31.19
N GLY A 18 -25.82 -12.90 -31.79
CA GLY A 18 -25.59 -14.31 -32.06
C GLY A 18 -25.78 -15.12 -30.78
N SER A 19 -26.73 -16.05 -30.78
CA SER A 19 -26.94 -16.97 -29.67
C SER A 19 -25.71 -17.86 -29.57
N VAL A 20 -24.87 -17.64 -28.56
CA VAL A 20 -23.80 -18.59 -28.22
C VAL A 20 -24.49 -19.84 -27.69
N THR A 21 -24.63 -20.87 -28.54
CA THR A 21 -25.30 -22.12 -28.17
C THR A 21 -24.42 -23.02 -27.31
N GLU A 22 -23.11 -22.81 -27.34
CA GLU A 22 -22.13 -23.59 -26.58
C GLU A 22 -21.06 -22.69 -25.97
N LEU A 23 -20.73 -22.95 -24.70
CA LEU A 23 -19.63 -22.25 -24.03
C LEU A 23 -18.29 -22.71 -24.63
N PRO A 24 -17.30 -21.81 -24.74
CA PRO A 24 -15.97 -22.18 -25.23
C PRO A 24 -15.33 -23.22 -24.30
N GLU A 25 -14.46 -24.07 -24.87
CA GLU A 25 -13.77 -25.14 -24.14
C GLU A 25 -12.99 -24.62 -22.91
N SER A 26 -12.45 -23.40 -23.00
CA SER A 26 -11.77 -22.73 -21.90
C SER A 26 -12.66 -22.47 -20.68
N VAL A 27 -13.98 -22.43 -20.87
CA VAL A 27 -14.99 -22.25 -19.81
C VAL A 27 -15.55 -23.60 -19.38
N THR A 28 -15.89 -24.48 -20.33
CA THR A 28 -16.50 -25.79 -19.98
C THR A 28 -15.56 -26.66 -19.15
N LYS A 29 -14.24 -26.55 -19.34
CA LYS A 29 -13.23 -27.24 -18.51
C LYS A 29 -13.19 -26.81 -17.04
N LEU A 30 -13.79 -25.66 -16.70
CA LEU A 30 -13.79 -25.15 -15.32
C LEU A 30 -15.02 -25.63 -14.53
N ILE A 31 -16.07 -26.05 -15.24
CA ILE A 31 -17.40 -26.32 -14.68
C ILE A 31 -17.46 -27.73 -14.07
N ASP A 32 -17.94 -27.82 -12.83
CA ASP A 32 -18.36 -29.07 -12.20
C ASP A 32 -19.86 -29.28 -12.39
N TYR A 33 -20.23 -29.99 -13.46
CA TYR A 33 -21.63 -30.28 -13.80
C TYR A 33 -22.36 -31.18 -12.79
N SER A 34 -21.68 -31.73 -11.78
CA SER A 34 -22.33 -32.50 -10.71
C SER A 34 -23.00 -31.62 -9.65
N ILE A 35 -22.77 -30.32 -9.69
CA ILE A 35 -23.23 -29.35 -8.69
C ILE A 35 -24.43 -28.59 -9.25
N ASN A 36 -25.45 -28.38 -8.42
CA ASN A 36 -26.57 -27.52 -8.80
C ASN A 36 -26.12 -26.05 -8.76
N PRO A 37 -26.16 -25.31 -9.89
CA PRO A 37 -25.75 -23.91 -9.94
C PRO A 37 -26.60 -22.99 -9.06
N CYS A 38 -27.83 -23.38 -8.72
CA CYS A 38 -28.71 -22.61 -7.83
C CYS A 38 -28.35 -22.76 -6.35
N ASP A 39 -27.59 -23.80 -5.98
CA ASP A 39 -27.20 -24.08 -4.59
C ASP A 39 -25.80 -23.52 -4.30
N ASP A 40 -24.84 -23.78 -5.19
CA ASP A 40 -23.48 -23.22 -5.11
C ASP A 40 -22.93 -22.95 -6.51
N PHE A 41 -23.14 -21.71 -6.98
CA PHE A 41 -22.68 -21.30 -8.30
C PHE A 41 -21.15 -21.26 -8.40
N TYR A 42 -20.43 -21.03 -7.30
CA TYR A 42 -18.97 -21.00 -7.31
C TYR A 42 -18.41 -22.41 -7.54
N GLN A 43 -18.91 -23.40 -6.79
CA GLN A 43 -18.50 -24.78 -6.96
C GLN A 43 -18.95 -25.34 -8.32
N TYR A 44 -20.13 -24.97 -8.82
CA TYR A 44 -20.53 -25.31 -10.19
C TYR A 44 -19.58 -24.70 -11.23
N ALA A 45 -19.28 -23.41 -11.15
CA ALA A 45 -18.52 -22.72 -12.20
C ALA A 45 -17.01 -22.99 -12.15
N CYS A 46 -16.45 -23.30 -10.98
CA CYS A 46 -15.00 -23.40 -10.75
C CYS A 46 -14.54 -24.74 -10.16
N GLY A 47 -15.48 -25.62 -9.76
CA GLY A 47 -15.16 -26.82 -8.99
C GLY A 47 -14.28 -27.82 -9.72
N ALA A 48 -14.39 -27.92 -11.06
CA ALA A 48 -13.50 -28.78 -11.82
C ALA A 48 -12.07 -28.25 -11.82
N TRP A 49 -11.89 -26.93 -11.99
CA TRP A 49 -10.57 -26.30 -11.91
C TRP A 49 -9.97 -26.41 -10.51
N GLN A 50 -10.78 -26.22 -9.46
CA GLN A 50 -10.30 -26.22 -8.07
C GLN A 50 -9.71 -27.58 -7.66
N LYS A 51 -10.22 -28.69 -8.21
CA LYS A 51 -9.69 -30.05 -7.96
C LYS A 51 -8.23 -30.21 -8.40
N ASP A 52 -7.85 -29.53 -9.48
CA ASP A 52 -6.52 -29.64 -10.10
C ASP A 52 -5.60 -28.45 -9.77
N ALA A 53 -6.13 -27.38 -9.17
CA ALA A 53 -5.39 -26.15 -8.92
C ALA A 53 -4.32 -26.34 -7.85
N VAL A 54 -3.05 -26.16 -8.22
CA VAL A 54 -1.91 -26.15 -7.31
C VAL A 54 -1.41 -24.72 -7.14
N ILE A 55 -1.29 -24.25 -5.89
CA ILE A 55 -0.65 -22.96 -5.59
C ILE A 55 0.87 -23.14 -5.77
N PRO A 56 1.51 -22.42 -6.71
CA PRO A 56 2.94 -22.59 -6.96
C PRO A 56 3.80 -22.14 -5.76
N PRO A 57 5.03 -22.67 -5.60
CA PRO A 57 5.98 -22.18 -4.61
C PRO A 57 6.16 -20.65 -4.71
N GLY A 58 6.18 -19.97 -3.57
CA GLY A 58 6.32 -18.51 -3.50
C GLY A 58 5.04 -17.72 -3.83
N LYS A 59 3.91 -18.39 -4.09
CA LYS A 59 2.58 -17.76 -4.18
C LYS A 59 1.73 -18.20 -2.99
N HIS A 60 0.84 -17.32 -2.54
CA HIS A 60 -0.12 -17.62 -1.46
C HIS A 60 -1.53 -17.91 -1.99
N LYS A 61 -1.76 -17.67 -3.29
CA LYS A 61 -3.02 -17.93 -3.98
C LYS A 61 -2.77 -18.17 -5.46
N ILE A 62 -3.73 -18.82 -6.11
CA ILE A 62 -3.85 -18.92 -7.56
C ILE A 62 -5.32 -18.73 -7.95
N ASP A 63 -5.55 -18.22 -9.15
CA ASP A 63 -6.86 -18.05 -9.74
C ASP A 63 -6.75 -18.21 -11.27
N THR A 64 -7.89 -18.31 -11.95
CA THR A 64 -7.95 -18.48 -13.41
C THR A 64 -7.77 -17.17 -14.18
N SER A 65 -7.77 -16.02 -13.51
CA SER A 65 -7.81 -14.69 -14.10
C SER A 65 -6.54 -13.89 -13.79
N PHE A 66 -6.52 -13.14 -12.70
CA PHE A 66 -5.46 -12.20 -12.33
C PHE A 66 -4.11 -12.86 -12.10
N THR A 67 -4.04 -13.93 -11.29
CA THR A 67 -2.75 -14.56 -10.95
C THR A 67 -2.15 -15.26 -12.17
N LYS A 68 -2.98 -15.95 -12.95
CA LYS A 68 -2.54 -16.62 -14.19
C LYS A 68 -2.00 -15.62 -15.21
N ILE A 69 -2.73 -14.54 -15.46
CA ILE A 69 -2.28 -13.48 -16.39
C ILE A 69 -1.00 -12.80 -15.86
N SER A 70 -0.91 -12.55 -14.54
CA SER A 70 0.28 -11.96 -13.93
C SER A 70 1.53 -12.84 -14.14
N ILE A 71 1.42 -14.16 -13.97
CA ILE A 71 2.54 -15.09 -14.21
C ILE A 71 2.96 -15.08 -15.68
N GLN A 72 2.00 -15.09 -16.61
CA GLN A 72 2.29 -15.04 -18.05
C GLN A 72 2.97 -13.73 -18.45
N ASN A 73 2.47 -12.60 -17.94
CA ASN A 73 3.07 -11.29 -18.15
C ASN A 73 4.47 -11.21 -17.54
N GLU A 74 4.68 -11.76 -16.35
CA GLU A 74 6.00 -11.81 -15.70
C GLU A 74 7.02 -12.55 -16.58
N ALA A 75 6.64 -13.67 -17.20
CA ALA A 75 7.52 -14.40 -18.11
C ALA A 75 7.91 -13.58 -19.35
N ILE A 76 6.94 -12.84 -19.93
CA ILE A 76 7.19 -11.95 -21.07
C ILE A 76 8.10 -10.79 -20.65
N LEU A 77 7.82 -10.14 -19.51
CA LEU A 77 8.62 -9.05 -18.99
C LEU A 77 10.05 -9.50 -18.70
N ARG A 78 10.26 -10.67 -18.08
CA ARG A 78 11.60 -11.23 -17.85
C ARG A 78 12.38 -11.39 -19.15
N LYS A 79 11.73 -11.83 -20.23
CA LYS A 79 12.35 -11.92 -21.56
C LYS A 79 12.76 -10.54 -22.08
N ILE A 80 11.87 -9.55 -22.00
CA ILE A 80 12.14 -8.17 -22.47
C ILE A 80 13.28 -7.53 -21.66
N LEU A 81 13.25 -7.68 -20.33
CA LEU A 81 14.17 -7.06 -19.40
C LEU A 81 15.56 -7.72 -19.36
N SER A 82 15.66 -8.97 -19.83
CA SER A 82 16.94 -9.68 -19.93
C SER A 82 17.94 -9.00 -20.89
N ASP A 83 17.47 -8.14 -21.80
CA ASP A 83 18.35 -7.34 -22.65
C ASP A 83 19.03 -6.20 -21.88
N ASN A 84 20.28 -6.43 -21.50
CA ASN A 84 21.11 -5.50 -20.73
C ASN A 84 21.58 -4.24 -21.52
N LYS A 85 21.11 -4.04 -22.76
CA LYS A 85 21.46 -2.85 -23.55
C LYS A 85 20.66 -1.62 -23.14
N THR A 86 19.43 -1.81 -22.65
CA THR A 86 18.56 -0.70 -22.26
C THR A 86 18.83 -0.26 -20.82
N LYS A 87 18.48 1.00 -20.47
CA LYS A 87 18.57 1.47 -19.08
C LYS A 87 17.74 0.58 -18.13
N LEU A 88 16.56 0.16 -18.60
CA LEU A 88 15.66 -0.69 -17.83
C LEU A 88 16.21 -2.11 -17.68
N GLY A 89 16.86 -2.66 -18.71
CA GLY A 89 17.54 -3.96 -18.63
C GLY A 89 18.75 -3.92 -17.70
N LYS A 90 19.55 -2.85 -17.73
CA LYS A 90 20.64 -2.62 -16.75
C LYS A 90 20.12 -2.58 -15.32
N PHE A 91 19.04 -1.85 -15.08
CA PHE A 91 18.39 -1.80 -13.79
C PHE A 91 17.89 -3.19 -13.34
N TYR A 92 17.19 -3.92 -14.20
CA TYR A 92 16.74 -5.29 -13.93
C TYR A 92 17.90 -6.23 -13.58
N ASN A 93 18.99 -6.20 -14.36
CA ASN A 93 20.15 -7.04 -14.11
C ASN A 93 20.88 -6.67 -12.80
N SER A 94 20.89 -5.39 -12.41
CA SER A 94 21.45 -4.98 -11.11
C SER A 94 20.72 -5.60 -9.92
N CYS A 95 19.42 -5.84 -10.02
CA CYS A 95 18.65 -6.55 -8.99
C CYS A 95 18.94 -8.06 -8.93
N LEU A 96 19.47 -8.65 -10.01
CA LEU A 96 19.77 -10.08 -10.10
C LEU A 96 21.22 -10.43 -9.74
N ASP A 97 22.11 -9.45 -9.75
CA ASP A 97 23.53 -9.62 -9.42
C ASP A 97 23.74 -9.80 -7.90
N THR A 98 23.35 -10.96 -7.41
CA THR A 98 23.47 -11.33 -5.99
C THR A 98 24.92 -11.39 -5.51
N ALA A 99 25.89 -11.60 -6.40
CA ALA A 99 27.31 -11.58 -6.05
C ALA A 99 27.75 -10.16 -5.66
N THR A 100 27.43 -9.17 -6.51
CA THR A 100 27.68 -7.76 -6.19
C THR A 100 26.92 -7.33 -4.94
N LEU A 101 25.62 -7.63 -4.84
CA LEU A 101 24.81 -7.30 -3.66
C LEU A 101 25.39 -7.89 -2.36
N SER A 102 25.83 -9.15 -2.38
CA SER A 102 26.46 -9.80 -1.22
C SER A 102 27.80 -9.17 -0.87
N SER A 103 28.59 -8.76 -1.87
CA SER A 103 29.88 -8.11 -1.65
C SER A 103 29.75 -6.71 -1.05
N LEU A 104 28.70 -5.97 -1.43
CA LEU A 104 28.42 -4.62 -0.91
C LEU A 104 27.90 -4.66 0.53
N GLY A 105 27.20 -5.73 0.91
CA GLY A 105 26.63 -5.86 2.25
C GLY A 105 25.79 -4.64 2.65
N LEU A 106 26.16 -4.00 3.77
CA LEU A 106 25.47 -2.82 4.28
C LEU A 106 26.01 -1.49 3.78
N THR A 107 27.11 -1.47 3.00
CA THR A 107 27.79 -0.24 2.62
C THR A 107 26.86 0.80 1.95
N PRO A 108 25.91 0.42 1.07
CA PRO A 108 24.95 1.37 0.51
C PRO A 108 24.01 2.06 1.53
N LEU A 109 23.91 1.53 2.75
CA LEU A 109 23.03 2.05 3.83
C LEU A 109 23.81 2.82 4.91
N GLU A 110 25.14 2.87 4.83
CA GLU A 110 25.99 3.43 5.90
C GLU A 110 25.67 4.91 6.19
N ASP A 111 25.45 5.72 5.15
CA ASP A 111 25.12 7.15 5.31
C ASP A 111 23.76 7.34 6.00
N SER A 112 22.76 6.52 5.65
CA SER A 112 21.46 6.54 6.31
C SER A 112 21.57 6.13 7.78
N PHE A 113 22.32 5.07 8.08
CA PHE A 113 22.56 4.67 9.47
C PHE A 113 23.33 5.73 10.26
N LYS A 114 24.31 6.39 9.63
CA LYS A 114 25.06 7.47 10.25
C LYS A 114 24.16 8.66 10.55
N ALA A 115 23.29 9.07 9.63
CA ALA A 115 22.33 10.15 9.84
C ALA A 115 21.41 9.84 11.04
N ILE A 116 20.82 8.64 11.07
CA ILE A 116 19.95 8.20 12.18
C ILE A 116 20.69 8.21 13.51
N ARG A 117 21.92 7.68 13.56
CA ARG A 117 22.72 7.59 14.80
C ARG A 117 23.29 8.93 15.27
N SER A 118 23.39 9.90 14.37
CA SER A 118 23.92 11.24 14.68
C SER A 118 22.85 12.21 15.18
N ALA A 119 21.57 11.83 15.10
CA ALA A 119 20.47 12.62 15.65
C ALA A 119 20.53 12.64 17.18
N ASN A 120 20.69 13.83 17.77
CA ASN A 120 20.86 13.99 19.22
C ASN A 120 19.55 14.37 19.93
N THR A 121 18.57 14.85 19.18
CA THR A 121 17.25 15.23 19.69
C THR A 121 16.15 14.51 18.93
N THR A 122 14.96 14.45 19.54
CA THR A 122 13.75 13.96 18.88
C THR A 122 13.47 14.72 17.58
N LEU A 123 13.69 16.03 17.57
CA LEU A 123 13.50 16.85 16.36
C LEU A 123 14.52 16.49 15.27
N ASP A 124 15.80 16.33 15.61
CA ASP A 124 16.83 15.92 14.64
C ASP A 124 16.48 14.56 14.02
N LEU A 125 16.02 13.61 14.83
CA LEU A 125 15.64 12.28 14.36
C LEU A 125 14.47 12.34 13.38
N LEU A 126 13.51 13.24 13.63
CA LEU A 126 12.33 13.41 12.78
C LEU A 126 12.65 14.17 11.49
N ILE A 127 13.63 15.07 11.51
CA ILE A 127 14.18 15.69 10.30
C ILE A 127 14.88 14.63 9.46
N VAL A 128 15.76 13.81 10.07
CA VAL A 128 16.40 12.68 9.37
C VAL A 128 15.37 11.71 8.81
N ALA A 129 14.30 11.40 9.55
CA ALA A 129 13.22 10.56 9.04
C ALA A 129 12.56 11.17 7.79
N GLY A 130 12.33 12.49 7.77
CA GLY A 130 11.86 13.21 6.59
C GLY A 130 12.83 13.12 5.41
N GLU A 131 14.14 13.34 5.65
CA GLU A 131 15.16 13.23 4.60
C GLU A 131 15.20 11.83 3.96
N LEU A 132 15.01 10.78 4.76
CA LEU A 132 14.99 9.39 4.32
C LEU A 132 13.78 9.03 3.44
N VAL A 133 12.71 9.84 3.44
CA VAL A 133 11.58 9.69 2.50
C VAL A 133 12.04 9.79 1.05
N ASN A 134 13.09 10.57 0.76
CA ASN A 134 13.68 10.64 -0.58
C ASN A 134 14.28 9.30 -1.05
N ASN A 135 14.59 8.39 -0.11
CA ASN A 135 15.07 7.03 -0.38
C ASN A 135 13.93 6.00 -0.33
N GLY A 136 12.67 6.44 -0.28
CA GLY A 136 11.50 5.58 -0.19
C GLY A 136 11.28 4.96 1.19
N ILE A 137 11.90 5.50 2.25
CA ILE A 137 11.67 5.07 3.63
C ILE A 137 10.58 5.97 4.21
N PRO A 138 9.37 5.46 4.47
CA PRO A 138 8.27 6.27 4.99
C PRO A 138 8.60 6.88 6.36
N ALA A 139 8.19 8.14 6.59
CA ALA A 139 8.32 8.80 7.89
C ALA A 139 7.09 8.53 8.78
N PHE A 140 6.75 9.38 9.75
CA PHE A 140 5.50 9.24 10.53
C PHE A 140 4.28 9.86 9.84
N VAL A 141 4.54 10.81 8.96
CA VAL A 141 3.61 11.44 8.02
C VAL A 141 4.39 11.56 6.73
N ASP A 142 3.79 11.14 5.63
CA ASP A 142 4.32 11.37 4.30
C ASP A 142 3.42 12.39 3.59
N ILE A 143 4.01 13.19 2.71
CA ILE A 143 3.32 14.22 1.95
C ILE A 143 3.67 14.03 0.48
N ASN A 144 2.65 13.93 -0.36
CA ASN A 144 2.81 13.79 -1.80
C ASN A 144 2.08 14.92 -2.51
N SER A 145 2.50 15.21 -3.74
CA SER A 145 1.74 16.06 -4.65
C SER A 145 0.68 15.23 -5.39
N SER A 146 -0.53 15.78 -5.48
CA SER A 146 -1.59 15.28 -6.35
C SER A 146 -2.40 16.45 -6.89
N ALA A 147 -3.35 16.18 -7.79
CA ALA A 147 -4.34 17.18 -8.16
C ALA A 147 -5.11 17.65 -6.90
N ASP A 148 -5.46 18.93 -6.86
CA ASP A 148 -6.33 19.46 -5.81
C ASP A 148 -7.76 18.95 -6.06
N ASP A 149 -8.35 18.27 -5.08
CA ASP A 149 -9.71 17.72 -5.18
C ASP A 149 -10.78 18.80 -5.36
N ASN A 150 -10.52 20.05 -4.91
CA ASN A 150 -11.42 21.18 -5.10
C ASN A 150 -11.17 21.92 -6.44
N ASP A 151 -9.99 21.77 -7.02
CA ASP A 151 -9.60 22.37 -8.31
C ASP A 151 -8.57 21.51 -9.02
N SER A 152 -9.05 20.54 -9.81
CA SER A 152 -8.19 19.57 -10.50
C SER A 152 -7.27 20.19 -11.57
N THR A 153 -7.33 21.51 -11.79
CA THR A 153 -6.37 22.23 -12.65
C THR A 153 -5.08 22.59 -11.93
N LYS A 154 -5.05 22.44 -10.59
CA LYS A 154 -3.89 22.72 -9.75
C LYS A 154 -3.37 21.45 -9.11
N ASN A 155 -2.09 21.47 -8.77
CA ASN A 155 -1.51 20.51 -7.84
C ASN A 155 -1.51 21.08 -6.43
N ALA A 156 -1.70 20.21 -5.46
CA ALA A 156 -1.59 20.51 -4.04
C ALA A 156 -0.83 19.40 -3.32
N LEU A 157 -0.36 19.71 -2.11
CA LEU A 157 0.26 18.73 -1.24
C LEU A 157 -0.79 18.08 -0.35
N PHE A 158 -0.74 16.76 -0.22
CA PHE A 158 -1.62 16.00 0.67
C PHE A 158 -0.79 15.12 1.60
N GLY A 159 -1.05 15.30 2.89
CA GLY A 159 -0.42 14.51 3.95
C GLY A 159 -1.25 13.28 4.28
N PHE A 160 -0.58 12.15 4.43
CA PHE A 160 -1.21 10.88 4.76
C PHE A 160 -0.42 10.15 5.85
N ARG A 161 -1.11 9.24 6.52
CA ARG A 161 -0.46 8.37 7.51
C ARG A 161 0.45 7.38 6.80
N THR A 162 1.58 7.10 7.41
CA THR A 162 2.48 6.06 6.94
C THR A 162 1.88 4.66 7.16
N PRO A 163 2.10 3.71 6.23
CA PRO A 163 1.76 2.31 6.45
C PRO A 163 2.53 1.71 7.64
N LEU A 164 1.83 0.93 8.45
CA LEU A 164 2.46 0.05 9.44
C LEU A 164 3.10 -1.17 8.73
N PRO A 165 4.17 -1.77 9.29
CA PRO A 165 4.79 -2.95 8.70
C PRO A 165 3.84 -4.14 8.55
N LEU A 166 2.87 -4.27 9.46
CA LEU A 166 1.75 -5.20 9.36
C LEU A 166 0.43 -4.44 9.21
N SER A 167 -0.60 -5.10 8.67
CA SER A 167 -1.95 -4.52 8.68
C SER A 167 -2.36 -4.20 10.12
N ARG A 168 -2.96 -3.01 10.35
CA ARG A 168 -3.44 -2.53 11.67
C ARG A 168 -4.16 -3.61 12.48
N SER A 169 -4.97 -4.45 11.82
CA SER A 169 -5.74 -5.50 12.50
C SER A 169 -4.88 -6.56 13.21
N TYR A 170 -3.62 -6.78 12.79
CA TYR A 170 -2.68 -7.65 13.51
C TYR A 170 -2.27 -7.06 14.86
N TYR A 171 -2.20 -5.73 14.99
CA TYR A 171 -1.86 -5.08 16.25
C TYR A 171 -3.07 -4.89 17.16
N THR A 172 -4.27 -4.71 16.59
CA THR A 172 -5.49 -4.41 17.36
C THR A 172 -6.38 -5.62 17.65
N THR A 173 -6.11 -6.78 17.04
CA THR A 173 -6.90 -8.02 17.23
C THR A 173 -6.02 -9.09 17.85
N ARG A 174 -6.29 -9.48 19.10
CA ARG A 174 -5.45 -10.42 19.85
C ARG A 174 -5.25 -11.76 19.11
N SER A 175 -6.32 -12.35 18.59
CA SER A 175 -6.25 -13.63 17.87
C SER A 175 -5.41 -13.56 16.59
N LYS A 176 -5.34 -12.39 15.93
CA LYS A 176 -4.45 -12.20 14.77
C LYS A 176 -3.02 -11.99 15.21
N TRP A 177 -2.79 -11.20 16.25
CA TRP A 177 -1.45 -10.97 16.81
C TRP A 177 -0.77 -12.28 17.20
N GLU A 178 -1.51 -13.17 17.87
CA GLU A 178 -1.02 -14.47 18.32
C GLU A 178 -0.52 -15.36 17.17
N THR A 179 -1.01 -15.16 15.93
CA THR A 179 -0.54 -15.92 14.76
C THR A 179 0.81 -15.46 14.20
N VAL A 180 1.27 -14.25 14.55
CA VAL A 180 2.47 -13.63 13.96
C VAL A 180 3.51 -13.19 14.99
N GLU A 181 3.14 -13.06 16.27
CA GLU A 181 4.00 -12.46 17.30
C GLU A 181 5.38 -13.12 17.41
N ALA A 182 5.43 -14.45 17.43
CA ALA A 182 6.67 -15.19 17.59
C ALA A 182 7.63 -14.94 16.42
N ASP A 183 7.15 -15.11 15.18
CA ASP A 183 7.94 -14.91 13.98
C ASP A 183 8.34 -13.44 13.79
N TYR A 184 7.46 -12.51 14.18
CA TYR A 184 7.74 -11.08 14.05
C TYR A 184 8.84 -10.61 15.00
N LYS A 185 8.89 -11.15 16.23
CA LYS A 185 10.00 -10.90 17.16
C LYS A 185 11.33 -11.39 16.58
N VAL A 186 11.35 -12.58 15.98
CA VAL A 186 12.53 -13.15 15.33
C VAL A 186 12.95 -12.29 14.14
N TYR A 187 11.99 -11.88 13.31
CA TYR A 187 12.23 -11.01 12.16
C TYR A 187 12.90 -9.69 12.57
N ILE A 188 12.34 -8.96 13.53
CA ILE A 188 12.91 -7.68 14.01
C ILE A 188 14.33 -7.89 14.54
N ALA A 189 14.54 -8.89 15.41
CA ALA A 189 15.85 -9.16 15.97
C ALA A 189 16.88 -9.53 14.90
N THR A 190 16.46 -10.27 13.87
CA THR A 190 17.32 -10.69 12.75
C THR A 190 17.71 -9.50 11.89
N VAL A 191 16.75 -8.65 11.50
CA VAL A 191 17.01 -7.44 10.71
C VAL A 191 17.94 -6.47 11.43
N LEU A 192 17.76 -6.27 12.75
CA LEU A 192 18.65 -5.43 13.54
C LEU A 192 20.07 -5.99 13.61
N GLN A 193 20.23 -7.31 13.79
CA GLN A 193 21.55 -7.94 13.77
C GLN A 193 22.21 -7.83 12.40
N LEU A 194 21.44 -8.05 11.32
CA LEU A 194 21.92 -7.83 9.96
C LEU A 194 22.31 -6.38 9.71
N ALA A 195 21.70 -5.41 10.39
CA ALA A 195 22.08 -3.98 10.36
C ALA A 195 23.26 -3.62 11.30
N GLY A 196 23.91 -4.63 11.91
CA GLY A 196 25.10 -4.46 12.74
C GLY A 196 24.86 -4.23 14.23
N TYR A 197 23.64 -4.44 14.74
CA TYR A 197 23.38 -4.43 16.18
C TYR A 197 23.87 -5.75 16.82
N THR A 198 24.35 -5.68 18.06
CA THR A 198 24.66 -6.90 18.82
C THR A 198 23.37 -7.65 19.15
N ALA A 199 23.46 -8.95 19.40
CA ALA A 199 22.30 -9.78 19.77
C ALA A 199 21.55 -9.22 20.99
N GLU A 200 22.28 -8.69 21.97
CA GLU A 200 21.71 -8.10 23.19
C GLU A 200 20.94 -6.81 22.88
N LYS A 201 21.51 -5.91 22.07
CA LYS A 201 20.84 -4.67 21.67
C LYS A 201 19.62 -4.96 20.79
N ALA A 202 19.73 -5.90 19.87
CA ALA A 202 18.62 -6.33 19.04
C ALA A 202 17.47 -6.89 19.90
N ALA A 203 17.76 -7.82 20.81
CA ALA A 203 16.77 -8.40 21.72
C ALA A 203 16.08 -7.35 22.60
N ALA A 204 16.83 -6.38 23.12
CA ALA A 204 16.28 -5.28 23.92
C ALA A 204 15.40 -4.32 23.11
N ALA A 205 15.67 -4.13 21.82
CA ALA A 205 14.90 -3.25 20.94
C ALA A 205 13.55 -3.85 20.51
N VAL A 206 13.45 -5.17 20.37
CA VAL A 206 12.21 -5.86 19.92
C VAL A 206 10.95 -5.41 20.67
N PRO A 207 10.86 -5.49 22.02
CA PRO A 207 9.66 -5.08 22.74
C PRO A 207 9.39 -3.58 22.66
N VAL A 208 10.42 -2.75 22.44
CA VAL A 208 10.28 -1.31 22.27
C VAL A 208 9.64 -0.99 20.91
N ILE A 209 10.14 -1.62 19.83
CA ILE A 209 9.61 -1.45 18.47
C ILE A 209 8.16 -1.93 18.41
N ILE A 210 7.87 -3.14 18.89
CA ILE A 210 6.51 -3.69 18.89
C ILE A 210 5.54 -2.80 19.65
N ARG A 211 5.90 -2.33 20.85
CA ARG A 211 5.05 -1.43 21.64
C ARG A 211 4.80 -0.11 20.92
N PHE A 212 5.83 0.43 20.27
CA PHE A 212 5.74 1.66 19.49
C PHE A 212 4.77 1.48 18.30
N GLU A 213 4.91 0.41 17.53
CA GLU A 213 4.00 0.09 16.42
C GLU A 213 2.56 -0.16 16.89
N GLN A 214 2.36 -0.87 18.01
CA GLN A 214 1.04 -1.07 18.61
C GLN A 214 0.41 0.26 19.04
N THR A 215 1.21 1.19 19.57
CA THR A 215 0.75 2.53 19.91
C THR A 215 0.28 3.26 18.64
N LEU A 216 1.08 3.25 17.58
CA LEU A 216 0.71 3.86 16.29
C LEU A 216 -0.56 3.22 15.70
N ALA A 217 -0.69 1.89 15.81
CA ALA A 217 -1.89 1.19 15.37
C ALA A 217 -3.15 1.62 16.13
N GLY A 218 -3.02 1.94 17.42
CA GLY A 218 -4.12 2.49 18.23
C GLY A 218 -4.60 3.87 17.74
N VAL A 219 -3.69 4.70 17.24
CA VAL A 219 -3.98 6.06 16.74
C VAL A 219 -4.46 6.04 15.28
N ALA A 220 -4.00 5.08 14.48
CA ALA A 220 -4.42 4.92 13.08
C ALA A 220 -5.93 4.66 12.95
N LEU A 221 -6.53 5.21 11.90
CA LEU A 221 -7.92 4.95 11.52
C LEU A 221 -8.12 3.49 11.09
N SER A 222 -9.31 2.96 11.34
CA SER A 222 -9.81 1.75 10.69
C SER A 222 -10.16 2.02 9.23
N ARG A 223 -10.22 0.97 8.40
CA ARG A 223 -10.62 1.09 6.99
C ARG A 223 -12.02 1.70 6.80
N LEU A 224 -12.93 1.44 7.75
CA LEU A 224 -14.27 2.00 7.71
C LEU A 224 -14.23 3.51 7.93
N GLU A 225 -13.56 3.95 9.00
CA GLU A 225 -13.35 5.38 9.30
C GLU A 225 -12.64 6.09 8.14
N GLU A 226 -11.66 5.44 7.51
CA GLU A 226 -11.01 5.98 6.30
C GLU A 226 -12.03 6.16 5.17
N SER A 227 -12.79 5.11 4.83
CA SER A 227 -13.73 5.12 3.71
C SER A 227 -14.85 6.15 3.89
N GLU A 228 -15.34 6.33 5.12
CA GLU A 228 -16.39 7.30 5.43
C GLU A 228 -15.90 8.76 5.29
N ALA A 229 -14.63 9.03 5.58
CA ALA A 229 -14.08 10.39 5.52
C ALA A 229 -13.52 10.79 4.14
N VAL A 230 -13.42 9.88 3.16
CA VAL A 230 -13.08 10.24 1.76
C VAL A 230 -14.17 11.08 1.08
N VAL A 231 -15.37 11.19 1.67
CA VAL A 231 -16.57 11.77 1.02
C VAL A 231 -16.63 13.33 1.06
N SER A 232 -15.50 14.04 1.21
CA SER A 232 -15.31 15.53 1.13
C SER A 232 -15.60 16.36 2.41
N PRO A 233 -14.91 17.49 2.70
CA PRO A 233 -13.66 18.04 2.13
C PRO A 233 -12.42 17.81 3.01
N TYR A 234 -11.21 17.91 2.42
CA TYR A 234 -9.95 17.90 3.17
C TYR A 234 -9.78 19.18 4.01
N THR A 235 -8.98 19.10 5.08
CA THR A 235 -8.56 20.27 5.85
C THR A 235 -7.20 20.76 5.33
N ALA A 236 -7.15 21.98 4.79
CA ALA A 236 -5.90 22.63 4.41
C ALA A 236 -5.32 23.44 5.57
N LEU A 237 -4.01 23.31 5.79
CA LEU A 237 -3.26 24.13 6.74
C LEU A 237 -1.99 24.64 6.07
N THR A 238 -1.63 25.90 6.31
CA THR A 238 -0.38 26.46 5.75
C THR A 238 0.86 25.82 6.38
N TYR A 239 2.01 25.90 5.73
CA TYR A 239 3.27 25.36 6.29
C TYR A 239 3.58 25.93 7.68
N SER A 240 3.37 27.24 7.88
CA SER A 240 3.56 27.89 9.18
C SER A 240 2.57 27.37 10.23
N GLN A 241 1.30 27.19 9.89
CA GLN A 241 0.31 26.60 10.81
C GLN A 241 0.67 25.16 11.19
N LEU A 242 1.16 24.38 10.24
CA LEU A 242 1.58 22.98 10.46
C LEU A 242 2.82 22.90 11.33
N ASN A 243 3.78 23.80 11.14
CA ASN A 243 4.96 23.89 12.00
C ASN A 243 4.60 24.32 13.43
N GLN A 244 3.64 25.24 13.61
CA GLN A 244 3.19 25.65 14.93
C GLN A 244 2.40 24.56 15.66
N LYS A 245 1.51 23.84 14.96
CA LYS A 245 0.65 22.81 15.57
C LYS A 245 1.33 21.45 15.71
N PHE A 246 2.14 21.07 14.72
CA PHE A 246 2.75 19.74 14.60
C PHE A 246 4.25 19.84 14.27
N PRO A 247 5.06 20.56 15.09
CA PRO A 247 6.48 20.80 14.80
C PRO A 247 7.31 19.53 14.65
N LEU A 248 6.95 18.47 15.39
CA LEU A 248 7.63 17.17 15.41
C LEU A 248 7.08 16.15 14.40
N LEU A 249 6.10 16.52 13.58
CA LEU A 249 5.55 15.62 12.56
C LEU A 249 5.63 16.30 11.20
N VAL A 250 4.65 17.13 10.90
CA VAL A 250 4.53 17.79 9.59
C VAL A 250 5.57 18.91 9.47
N GLY A 251 5.82 19.67 10.54
CA GLY A 251 6.82 20.75 10.53
C GLY A 251 8.24 20.25 10.24
N SER A 252 8.68 19.21 10.94
CA SER A 252 9.99 18.58 10.71
C SER A 252 10.13 17.98 9.32
N TRP A 253 9.05 17.38 8.79
CA TRP A 253 9.03 16.86 7.42
C TRP A 253 9.17 18.00 6.40
N LEU A 254 8.36 19.06 6.51
CA LEU A 254 8.43 20.22 5.63
C LEU A 254 9.82 20.87 5.66
N LYS A 255 10.42 20.97 6.85
CA LYS A 255 11.79 21.47 7.01
C LYS A 255 12.82 20.58 6.31
N ALA A 256 12.71 19.26 6.46
CA ALA A 256 13.62 18.29 5.81
C ALA A 256 13.57 18.37 4.29
N HIS A 257 12.42 18.76 3.72
CA HIS A 257 12.23 18.94 2.28
C HIS A 257 12.41 20.40 1.81
N GLY A 258 12.91 21.30 2.67
CA GLY A 258 13.31 22.65 2.30
C GLY A 258 12.16 23.65 2.11
N PHE A 259 10.96 23.36 2.61
CA PHE A 259 9.83 24.31 2.56
C PHE A 259 10.04 25.47 3.55
N ASP A 260 9.59 26.67 3.18
CA ASP A 260 9.57 27.82 4.10
C ASP A 260 8.41 27.67 5.10
N ILE A 261 8.75 27.20 6.30
CA ILE A 261 7.81 26.97 7.39
C ILE A 261 7.57 28.21 8.27
N TYR A 262 8.18 29.34 7.96
CA TYR A 262 8.04 30.58 8.74
C TYR A 262 7.26 31.65 8.01
N ASP A 263 7.11 31.54 6.69
CA ASP A 263 6.26 32.45 5.94
C ASP A 263 4.80 32.38 6.43
N GLN A 264 4.34 33.50 6.99
CA GLN A 264 2.97 33.66 7.49
C GLN A 264 2.04 34.21 6.41
N TRP A 265 2.59 34.71 5.30
CA TRP A 265 1.85 35.36 4.24
C TRP A 265 1.43 34.39 3.14
N GLY A 266 2.20 33.31 2.92
CA GLY A 266 1.84 32.10 2.18
C GLY A 266 1.39 32.35 0.73
N GLY A 267 2.07 31.74 -0.23
CA GLY A 267 1.57 31.64 -1.61
C GLY A 267 0.22 30.93 -1.66
N SER A 268 -0.54 31.10 -2.76
CA SER A 268 -1.87 30.50 -2.93
C SER A 268 -1.88 28.96 -2.83
N ASN A 269 -0.71 28.32 -2.89
CA ASN A 269 -0.52 26.87 -2.80
C ASN A 269 0.40 26.43 -1.64
N ASP A 270 0.71 27.31 -0.66
CA ASP A 270 1.61 27.00 0.46
C ASP A 270 0.86 26.34 1.62
N TRP A 271 0.23 25.20 1.33
CA TRP A 271 -0.57 24.45 2.29
C TRP A 271 -0.48 22.94 2.03
N VAL A 272 -0.79 22.16 3.07
CA VAL A 272 -0.95 20.71 2.98
C VAL A 272 -2.37 20.33 3.39
N GLY A 273 -3.04 19.56 2.53
CA GLY A 273 -4.36 19.00 2.74
C GLY A 273 -4.30 17.71 3.54
N PHE A 274 -5.24 17.52 4.47
CA PHE A 274 -5.41 16.30 5.23
C PHE A 274 -6.86 15.85 5.21
N TYR A 275 -7.11 14.62 4.76
CA TYR A 275 -8.43 13.97 4.89
C TYR A 275 -8.70 13.54 6.33
N TYR A 276 -7.64 13.29 7.11
CA TYR A 276 -7.73 12.70 8.44
C TYR A 276 -6.86 13.45 9.44
N LEU A 277 -7.19 14.70 9.75
CA LEU A 277 -6.45 15.47 10.77
C LEU A 277 -6.44 14.77 12.14
N SER A 278 -7.46 13.94 12.41
CA SER A 278 -7.53 13.14 13.64
C SER A 278 -6.33 12.21 13.82
N TYR A 279 -5.65 11.76 12.76
CA TYR A 279 -4.41 11.00 12.91
C TYR A 279 -3.31 11.81 13.62
N LEU A 280 -3.24 13.12 13.36
CA LEU A 280 -2.25 14.01 13.96
C LEU A 280 -2.63 14.46 15.38
N THR A 281 -3.92 14.39 15.73
CA THR A 281 -4.46 14.95 16.97
C THR A 281 -5.03 13.92 17.94
N ARG A 282 -5.18 12.65 17.53
CA ARG A 282 -5.79 11.60 18.37
C ARG A 282 -4.95 11.44 19.64
N PRO A 283 -5.55 11.65 20.83
CA PRO A 283 -4.85 11.40 22.07
C PRO A 283 -4.52 9.92 22.18
N LYS A 284 -3.47 9.58 22.94
CA LYS A 284 -3.23 8.19 23.34
C LYS A 284 -4.52 7.64 23.95
N SER A 285 -5.13 6.65 23.31
CA SER A 285 -6.09 5.78 23.98
C SER A 285 -5.30 5.07 25.09
N CYS A 286 -5.53 5.49 26.33
CA CYS A 286 -5.01 4.82 27.53
C CYS A 286 -5.53 3.38 27.60
#